data_AF-A0A9P6NG54-F1
#
_entry.id   AF-A0A9P6NG54-F1
#
_cell.length_a   1.000
_cell.length_b   1.000
_cell.length_c   1.000
_cell.angle_alpha   90.00
_cell.angle_beta   90.00
_cell.angle_gamma   90.00
#
_symmetry.space_group_name_H-M   'P 1'
#
loop_
_entity.id
_entity.type
_entity.pdbx_description
1 polymer ?
#
loop_
_entity_poly.entity_id
_entity_poly.type
_entity_poly.pdbx_seq_one_letter_code
_entity_poly.pdbx_strand_id
1 'polypeptide(L)'
;MHQTGLSGGSWLLGSLAMNGYPEIKSLVQSWLLDYDLFVPTQNPKSDTRYFDHLFDDLQQKKASGPTVSMTDAWARALSYHFMPGTTKNNFFQSETPTAHGAGILFSTLKDSAEFKAFKNPYPIIVSNHQPPRGSTQPEGGNYVPLATTVFETTPHEFGSFDPFLSAFTPTKYLGTYLDAGQPTLPSFVQKRNPLAQGPCAVGFDQAGFIIGTSASLFNALVDKGMGSIVGLLSRPQIGFIKLLARRLAAKTDLSDVDTAHYPNPFKGVNGPAGFDQTNSIRLEMVDGGENGENVPLNALLAPARAVDIILAADASADTQARTSKFGAYWPNGTALITTFKRVNSVLPKGFARFPPVPTDPKEWIEKGYSTRPTFFGCNAPERTGNGGYPLIVYLPNSPLPEQSTGIFTNTSTFKLQYSESESTGFLESSTLVTTSPMMNGKIDDEWPTCLSCAMMDRARNRLLKQVSRSNVCEKCFERYCYHDHDQESEKVSSS
;
A
#
# COMPACT_ATOMS: atom_id res chain seq x y z
N MET A 1 2.40 -17.66 3.33
CA MET A 1 2.29 -16.39 4.06
C MET A 1 2.39 -15.26 3.04
N HIS A 2 1.53 -14.26 3.14
CA HIS A 2 1.50 -13.11 2.22
C HIS A 2 1.78 -11.83 3.00
N GLN A 3 2.33 -10.82 2.35
CA GLN A 3 2.50 -9.49 2.90
C GLN A 3 2.04 -8.48 1.85
N THR A 4 1.06 -7.65 2.19
CA THR A 4 0.51 -6.61 1.31
C THR A 4 0.95 -5.23 1.77
N GLY A 5 1.14 -4.32 0.81
CA GLY A 5 1.50 -2.93 1.07
C GLY A 5 0.96 -2.01 -0.02
N LEU A 6 0.53 -0.81 0.37
CA LEU A 6 0.19 0.30 -0.53
C LEU A 6 0.86 1.58 -0.02
N SER A 7 0.94 2.62 -0.84
CA SER A 7 1.49 3.92 -0.46
C SER A 7 2.86 3.78 0.25
N GLY A 8 3.10 4.48 1.35
CA GLY A 8 4.31 4.33 2.18
C GLY A 8 4.57 2.89 2.67
N GLY A 9 3.53 2.07 2.87
CA GLY A 9 3.66 0.64 3.19
C GLY A 9 4.27 -0.17 2.04
N SER A 10 4.07 0.27 0.79
CA SER A 10 4.74 -0.33 -0.38
C SER A 10 6.24 -0.05 -0.39
N TRP A 11 6.70 1.09 0.17
CA TRP A 11 8.13 1.39 0.28
C TRP A 11 8.82 0.45 1.25
N LEU A 12 8.22 0.24 2.44
CA LEU A 12 8.72 -0.74 3.41
C LEU A 12 8.75 -2.15 2.82
N LEU A 13 7.64 -2.61 2.23
CA LEU A 13 7.54 -3.95 1.66
C LEU A 13 8.52 -4.15 0.50
N GLY A 14 8.55 -3.21 -0.45
CA GLY A 14 9.45 -3.25 -1.60
C GLY A 14 10.91 -3.19 -1.17
N SER A 15 11.25 -2.34 -0.20
CA SER A 15 12.61 -2.25 0.35
C SER A 15 13.03 -3.53 1.05
N LEU A 16 12.18 -4.10 1.92
CA LEU A 16 12.44 -5.40 2.56
C LEU A 16 12.72 -6.47 1.49
N ALA A 17 11.84 -6.59 0.50
CA ALA A 17 11.96 -7.62 -0.52
C ALA A 17 13.21 -7.45 -1.38
N MET A 18 13.49 -6.23 -1.87
CA MET A 18 14.64 -5.97 -2.74
C MET A 18 15.99 -6.05 -2.00
N ASN A 19 16.02 -5.81 -0.68
CA ASN A 19 17.24 -5.91 0.12
C ASN A 19 17.44 -7.29 0.76
N GLY A 20 16.60 -8.29 0.43
CA GLY A 20 16.75 -9.64 0.94
C GLY A 20 16.30 -9.84 2.40
N TYR A 21 15.33 -9.04 2.85
CA TYR A 21 14.75 -9.06 4.21
C TYR A 21 15.80 -8.97 5.33
N PRO A 22 16.62 -7.91 5.37
CA PRO A 22 17.56 -7.70 6.47
C PRO A 22 16.82 -7.33 7.77
N GLU A 23 17.56 -7.24 8.88
CA GLU A 23 17.01 -6.72 10.14
C GLU A 23 16.42 -5.31 9.91
N ILE A 24 15.22 -5.07 10.44
CA ILE A 24 14.47 -3.83 10.17
C ILE A 24 15.25 -2.57 10.57
N LYS A 25 16.02 -2.62 11.67
CA LYS A 25 16.86 -1.50 12.11
C LYS A 25 17.94 -1.16 11.08
N SER A 26 18.62 -2.17 10.54
CA SER A 26 19.63 -1.98 9.50
C SER A 26 19.00 -1.47 8.21
N LEU A 27 17.78 -1.92 7.87
CA LEU A 27 17.07 -1.45 6.69
C LEU A 27 16.73 0.04 6.81
N VAL A 28 16.13 0.46 7.93
CA VAL A 28 15.74 1.86 8.16
C VAL A 28 16.96 2.78 8.13
N GLN A 29 18.09 2.35 8.71
CA GLN A 29 19.35 3.11 8.65
C GLN A 29 19.90 3.24 7.23
N SER A 30 19.63 2.26 6.35
CA SER A 30 20.05 2.32 4.94
C SER A 30 19.22 3.28 4.10
N TRP A 31 18.06 3.73 4.58
CA TRP A 31 17.16 4.55 3.79
C TRP A 31 17.60 6.00 3.61
N LEU A 32 18.61 6.47 4.35
CA LEU A 32 19.14 7.84 4.23
C LEU A 32 18.03 8.91 4.37
N LEU A 33 17.08 8.71 5.30
CA LEU A 33 15.93 9.61 5.48
C LEU A 33 16.31 11.01 5.94
N ASP A 34 17.57 11.22 6.35
CA ASP A 34 18.13 12.53 6.67
C ASP A 34 18.34 13.40 5.41
N TYR A 35 18.37 12.79 4.23
CA TYR A 35 18.28 13.50 2.95
C TYR A 35 16.82 13.65 2.54
N ASP A 36 16.40 14.89 2.28
CA ASP A 36 15.05 15.14 1.76
C ASP A 36 14.94 14.57 0.34
N LEU A 37 13.82 13.92 0.05
CA LEU A 37 13.57 13.24 -1.21
C LEU A 37 13.66 14.16 -2.44
N PHE A 38 13.38 15.45 -2.26
CA PHE A 38 13.33 16.44 -3.34
C PHE A 38 14.52 17.37 -3.34
N VAL A 39 14.99 17.78 -2.17
CA VAL A 39 16.14 18.68 -2.01
C VAL A 39 17.12 18.04 -1.00
N PRO A 40 17.89 17.03 -1.43
CA PRO A 40 18.68 16.19 -0.54
C PRO A 40 19.70 16.96 0.31
N THR A 41 20.15 18.11 -0.17
CA THR A 41 21.13 18.96 0.51
C THR A 41 20.70 20.43 0.55
N GLN A 42 21.50 21.27 1.20
CA GLN A 42 21.38 22.72 1.06
C GLN A 42 22.37 23.28 0.00
N ASN A 43 22.95 22.40 -0.84
CA ASN A 43 23.93 22.75 -1.85
C ASN A 43 23.30 22.66 -3.26
N PRO A 44 23.00 23.82 -3.89
CA PRO A 44 22.33 23.84 -5.18
C PRO A 44 23.03 23.05 -6.29
N LYS A 45 24.36 22.92 -6.25
CA LYS A 45 25.12 22.15 -7.26
C LYS A 45 24.88 20.65 -7.12
N SER A 46 24.86 20.15 -5.88
CA SER A 46 24.57 18.73 -5.62
C SER A 46 23.13 18.40 -5.95
N ASP A 47 22.19 19.24 -5.56
CA ASP A 47 20.78 19.03 -5.86
C ASP A 47 20.49 19.11 -7.37
N THR A 48 21.19 20.01 -8.10
CA THR A 48 21.09 20.07 -9.57
C THR A 48 21.56 18.76 -10.20
N ARG A 49 22.71 18.22 -9.79
CA ARG A 49 23.20 16.91 -10.28
C ARG A 49 22.21 15.79 -9.99
N TYR A 50 21.66 15.76 -8.79
CA TYR A 50 20.62 14.81 -8.42
C TYR A 50 19.42 14.89 -9.38
N PHE A 51 18.89 16.08 -9.63
CA PHE A 51 17.79 16.26 -10.59
C PHE A 51 18.16 15.85 -12.01
N ASP A 52 19.35 16.20 -12.48
CA ASP A 52 19.82 15.84 -13.82
C ASP A 52 19.82 14.30 -13.98
N HIS A 53 20.30 13.55 -12.97
CA HIS A 53 20.28 12.08 -13.00
C HIS A 53 18.85 11.52 -13.07
N LEU A 54 17.92 12.06 -12.25
CA LEU A 54 16.52 11.64 -12.31
C LEU A 54 15.94 11.89 -13.72
N PHE A 55 16.17 13.06 -14.31
CA PHE A 55 15.63 13.41 -15.61
C PHE A 55 16.28 12.64 -16.76
N ASP A 56 17.57 12.31 -16.67
CA ASP A 56 18.26 11.46 -17.64
C ASP A 56 17.66 10.06 -17.68
N ASP A 57 17.36 9.46 -16.52
CA ASP A 57 16.66 8.17 -16.44
C ASP A 57 15.26 8.25 -17.09
N LEU A 58 14.55 9.35 -16.90
CA LEU A 58 13.25 9.60 -17.53
C LEU A 58 13.37 9.73 -19.05
N GLN A 59 14.40 10.42 -19.56
CA GLN A 59 14.64 10.51 -21.00
C GLN A 59 14.96 9.14 -21.59
N GLN A 60 15.73 8.31 -20.88
CA GLN A 60 16.01 6.94 -21.31
C GLN A 60 14.73 6.09 -21.39
N LYS A 61 13.85 6.16 -20.38
CA LYS A 61 12.53 5.50 -20.43
C LYS A 61 11.67 6.02 -21.58
N LYS A 62 11.64 7.33 -21.80
CA LYS A 62 10.88 7.93 -22.91
C LYS A 62 11.42 7.47 -24.28
N ALA A 63 12.73 7.37 -24.42
CA ALA A 63 13.39 6.90 -25.64
C ALA A 63 13.15 5.40 -25.90
N SER A 64 12.91 4.60 -24.86
CA SER A 64 12.56 3.18 -25.03
C SER A 64 11.10 2.94 -25.46
N GLY A 65 10.26 3.98 -25.49
CA GLY A 65 8.89 3.95 -26.01
C GLY A 65 7.78 4.37 -25.03
N PRO A 66 7.81 3.93 -23.74
CA PRO A 66 6.81 4.30 -22.74
C PRO A 66 6.62 5.81 -22.57
N THR A 67 5.45 6.20 -22.10
CA THR A 67 5.18 7.59 -21.70
C THR A 67 5.69 7.80 -20.28
N VAL A 68 6.29 8.96 -20.03
CA VAL A 68 6.76 9.36 -18.70
C VAL A 68 5.82 10.39 -18.08
N SER A 69 5.83 10.46 -16.76
CA SER A 69 4.93 11.21 -15.89
C SER A 69 5.69 11.76 -14.68
N MET A 70 5.02 12.55 -13.84
CA MET A 70 5.56 12.99 -12.56
C MET A 70 5.93 11.81 -11.65
N THR A 71 5.15 10.72 -11.73
CA THR A 71 5.40 9.49 -10.99
C THR A 71 6.74 8.84 -11.33
N ASP A 72 7.25 9.01 -12.55
CA ASP A 72 8.56 8.46 -12.93
C ASP A 72 9.69 9.14 -12.14
N ALA A 73 9.70 10.47 -12.06
CA ALA A 73 10.73 11.20 -11.31
C ALA A 73 10.62 10.91 -9.81
N TRP A 74 9.40 10.83 -9.30
CA TRP A 74 9.11 10.41 -7.92
C TRP A 74 9.60 9.00 -7.61
N ALA A 75 9.31 8.03 -8.47
CA ALA A 75 9.77 6.65 -8.32
C ALA A 75 11.29 6.55 -8.31
N ARG A 76 11.96 7.34 -9.16
CA ARG A 76 13.43 7.42 -9.16
C ARG A 76 13.94 8.01 -7.86
N ALA A 77 13.37 9.12 -7.37
CA ALA A 77 13.70 9.67 -6.07
C ALA A 77 13.54 8.64 -4.95
N LEU A 78 12.40 7.94 -4.89
CA LEU A 78 12.18 6.86 -3.91
C LEU A 78 13.22 5.74 -4.00
N SER A 79 13.67 5.42 -5.21
CA SER A 79 14.66 4.35 -5.40
C SER A 79 16.01 4.67 -4.75
N TYR A 80 16.40 5.96 -4.66
CA TYR A 80 17.62 6.36 -3.97
C TYR A 80 17.60 5.98 -2.49
N HIS A 81 16.42 5.97 -1.87
CA HIS A 81 16.27 5.66 -0.45
C HIS A 81 15.94 4.18 -0.22
N PHE A 82 15.05 3.59 -1.02
CA PHE A 82 14.44 2.30 -0.66
C PHE A 82 15.05 1.09 -1.39
N MET A 83 15.76 1.30 -2.50
CA MET A 83 16.41 0.22 -3.26
C MET A 83 17.86 0.01 -2.79
N PRO A 84 18.42 -1.20 -2.92
CA PRO A 84 19.80 -1.46 -2.53
C PRO A 84 20.79 -0.66 -3.37
N GLY A 85 21.93 -0.31 -2.76
CA GLY A 85 23.12 0.22 -3.43
C GLY A 85 23.39 1.71 -3.20
N THR A 86 22.43 2.50 -2.76
CA THR A 86 22.70 3.92 -2.44
C THR A 86 23.31 4.06 -1.06
N THR A 87 24.30 4.93 -0.93
CA THR A 87 25.01 5.28 0.30
C THR A 87 25.25 6.79 0.34
N LYS A 88 25.59 7.36 1.50
CA LYS A 88 25.97 8.78 1.60
C LYS A 88 27.14 9.16 0.67
N ASN A 89 28.04 8.22 0.39
CA ASN A 89 29.22 8.46 -0.44
C ASN A 89 28.91 8.53 -1.94
N ASN A 90 27.92 7.76 -2.41
CA ASN A 90 27.59 7.69 -3.84
C ASN A 90 26.30 8.42 -4.21
N PHE A 91 25.56 8.99 -3.25
CA PHE A 91 24.24 9.61 -3.49
C PHE A 91 24.20 10.62 -4.64
N PHE A 92 25.29 11.37 -4.88
CA PHE A 92 25.37 12.37 -5.95
C PHE A 92 26.29 11.95 -7.12
N GLN A 93 26.72 10.70 -7.14
CA GLN A 93 27.59 10.17 -8.19
C GLN A 93 26.74 9.66 -9.36
N SER A 94 27.23 9.86 -10.59
CA SER A 94 26.57 9.42 -11.82
C SER A 94 27.01 8.03 -12.28
N GLU A 95 28.03 7.44 -11.64
CA GLU A 95 28.71 6.25 -12.13
C GLU A 95 28.26 4.97 -11.43
N THR A 96 28.27 3.89 -12.21
CA THR A 96 28.22 2.48 -11.78
C THR A 96 29.12 2.20 -10.58
N PRO A 97 28.73 1.29 -9.66
CA PRO A 97 27.83 0.17 -9.94
C PRO A 97 26.38 0.39 -9.49
N THR A 98 26.09 1.46 -8.77
CA THR A 98 24.80 1.62 -8.09
C THR A 98 24.00 2.66 -8.82
N ALA A 99 23.29 2.27 -9.89
CA ALA A 99 22.35 3.14 -10.61
C ALA A 99 21.12 3.52 -9.75
N HIS A 100 21.30 3.61 -8.42
CA HIS A 100 20.33 3.99 -7.40
C HIS A 100 19.00 3.24 -7.57
N GLY A 101 19.09 1.91 -7.68
CA GLY A 101 17.96 1.02 -7.90
C GLY A 101 17.50 0.86 -9.35
N ALA A 102 18.05 1.61 -10.32
CA ALA A 102 17.68 1.44 -11.71
C ALA A 102 18.05 0.04 -12.22
N GLY A 103 17.14 -0.59 -12.94
CA GLY A 103 17.29 -1.95 -13.47
C GLY A 103 17.00 -3.07 -12.46
N ILE A 104 16.70 -2.75 -11.20
CA ILE A 104 16.20 -3.74 -10.23
C ILE A 104 14.74 -4.04 -10.56
N LEU A 105 14.45 -5.28 -10.92
CA LEU A 105 13.14 -5.71 -11.38
C LEU A 105 12.38 -6.42 -10.27
N PHE A 106 11.10 -6.10 -10.10
CA PHE A 106 10.28 -6.75 -9.10
C PHE A 106 10.03 -8.23 -9.45
N SER A 107 9.91 -8.55 -10.74
CA SER A 107 9.69 -9.92 -11.20
C SER A 107 10.89 -10.86 -10.97
N THR A 108 12.10 -10.35 -10.73
CA THR A 108 13.28 -11.20 -10.47
C THR A 108 13.36 -11.71 -9.04
N LEU A 109 12.52 -11.22 -8.12
CA LEU A 109 12.45 -11.73 -6.74
C LEU A 109 12.25 -13.24 -6.67
N LYS A 110 11.40 -13.78 -7.54
CA LYS A 110 11.09 -15.21 -7.60
C LYS A 110 12.29 -16.07 -8.01
N ASP A 111 13.31 -15.45 -8.59
CA ASP A 111 14.52 -16.13 -9.03
C ASP A 111 15.55 -16.30 -7.91
N SER A 112 15.43 -15.54 -6.81
CA SER A 112 16.30 -15.66 -5.64
C SER A 112 16.19 -17.01 -4.94
N ALA A 113 17.27 -17.44 -4.28
CA ALA A 113 17.31 -18.72 -3.57
C ALA A 113 16.37 -18.71 -2.36
N GLU A 114 16.29 -17.58 -1.66
CA GLU A 114 15.45 -17.37 -0.48
C GLU A 114 13.97 -17.47 -0.83
N PHE A 115 13.55 -16.87 -1.94
CA PHE A 115 12.17 -16.94 -2.42
C PHE A 115 11.79 -18.37 -2.81
N LYS A 116 12.66 -19.05 -3.57
CA LYS A 116 12.45 -20.47 -3.96
C LYS A 116 12.41 -21.41 -2.76
N ALA A 117 13.09 -21.05 -1.67
CA ALA A 117 13.09 -21.79 -0.41
C ALA A 117 11.95 -21.37 0.54
N PHE A 118 11.04 -20.49 0.12
CA PHE A 118 9.90 -20.00 0.91
C PHE A 118 10.31 -19.35 2.25
N LYS A 119 11.50 -18.73 2.31
CA LYS A 119 12.01 -18.11 3.55
C LYS A 119 11.31 -16.80 3.90
N ASN A 120 10.74 -16.13 2.91
CA ASN A 120 10.16 -14.80 3.04
C ASN A 120 8.67 -14.79 2.68
N PRO A 121 7.86 -13.87 3.24
CA PRO A 121 6.48 -13.68 2.83
C PRO A 121 6.35 -13.35 1.34
N TYR A 122 5.26 -13.78 0.71
CA TYR A 122 4.95 -13.43 -0.69
C TYR A 122 4.53 -11.96 -0.78
N PRO A 123 5.32 -11.08 -1.44
CA PRO A 123 5.05 -9.65 -1.46
C PRO A 123 3.98 -9.30 -2.50
N ILE A 124 3.02 -8.45 -2.10
CA ILE A 124 1.95 -7.95 -2.95
C ILE A 124 1.86 -6.43 -2.79
N ILE A 125 2.12 -5.68 -3.86
CA ILE A 125 1.98 -4.22 -3.85
C ILE A 125 0.64 -3.84 -4.48
N VAL A 126 -0.14 -3.01 -3.79
CA VAL A 126 -1.48 -2.62 -4.22
C VAL A 126 -1.47 -1.23 -4.83
N SER A 127 -2.23 -1.04 -5.91
CA SER A 127 -2.41 0.26 -6.57
C SER A 127 -3.84 0.38 -7.10
N ASN A 128 -4.30 1.61 -7.33
CA ASN A 128 -5.57 1.87 -8.01
C ASN A 128 -5.33 2.45 -9.40
N HIS A 129 -6.41 2.76 -10.11
CA HIS A 129 -6.35 3.52 -11.35
C HIS A 129 -7.28 4.73 -11.29
N GLN A 130 -6.92 5.78 -12.03
CA GLN A 130 -7.79 6.92 -12.27
C GLN A 130 -8.93 6.48 -13.20
N PRO A 131 -10.19 6.51 -12.74
CA PRO A 131 -11.31 6.09 -13.57
C PRO A 131 -11.50 7.03 -14.78
N PRO A 132 -12.16 6.58 -15.86
CA PRO A 132 -12.40 7.43 -17.02
C PRO A 132 -13.14 8.71 -16.65
N ARG A 133 -12.87 9.81 -17.37
CA ARG A 133 -13.56 11.09 -17.15
C ARG A 133 -15.08 10.92 -17.24
N GLY A 134 -15.80 11.48 -16.27
CA GLY A 134 -17.26 11.36 -16.18
C GLY A 134 -17.75 10.12 -15.41
N SER A 135 -16.84 9.31 -14.86
CA SER A 135 -17.21 8.24 -13.92
C SER A 135 -17.83 8.78 -12.62
N THR A 136 -18.40 7.87 -11.83
CA THR A 136 -18.92 8.16 -10.49
C THR A 136 -17.89 8.96 -9.69
N GLN A 137 -18.36 9.96 -8.95
CA GLN A 137 -17.46 10.77 -8.14
C GLN A 137 -16.96 9.97 -6.92
N PRO A 138 -15.72 10.23 -6.45
CA PRO A 138 -15.22 9.67 -5.21
C PRO A 138 -16.12 10.05 -4.01
N GLU A 139 -16.19 9.15 -3.02
CA GLU A 139 -16.78 9.48 -1.73
C GLU A 139 -15.92 10.51 -0.99
N GLY A 140 -16.52 11.25 -0.05
CA GLY A 140 -15.81 12.30 0.69
C GLY A 140 -14.58 11.75 1.43
N GLY A 141 -13.39 12.25 1.08
CA GLY A 141 -12.11 11.81 1.63
C GLY A 141 -11.29 10.94 0.67
N ASN A 142 -11.93 10.34 -0.34
CA ASN A 142 -11.27 9.54 -1.37
C ASN A 142 -10.93 10.37 -2.60
N TYR A 143 -9.98 9.88 -3.40
CA TYR A 143 -9.57 10.49 -4.67
C TYR A 143 -10.02 9.68 -5.88
N VAL A 144 -10.26 8.37 -5.69
CA VAL A 144 -10.95 7.53 -6.66
C VAL A 144 -12.18 6.87 -6.03
N PRO A 145 -13.20 6.48 -6.82
CA PRO A 145 -14.40 5.83 -6.30
C PRO A 145 -14.08 4.54 -5.57
N LEU A 146 -14.89 4.22 -4.55
CA LEU A 146 -14.77 2.96 -3.83
C LEU A 146 -14.89 1.75 -4.76
N ALA A 147 -15.59 1.87 -5.89
CA ALA A 147 -15.77 0.82 -6.90
C ALA A 147 -14.58 0.61 -7.86
N THR A 148 -13.54 1.45 -7.78
CA THR A 148 -12.33 1.33 -8.61
C THR A 148 -11.73 -0.08 -8.51
N THR A 149 -11.19 -0.57 -9.62
CA THR A 149 -10.48 -1.87 -9.64
C THR A 149 -9.20 -1.75 -8.81
N VAL A 150 -9.00 -2.68 -7.88
CA VAL A 150 -7.82 -2.75 -7.03
C VAL A 150 -6.81 -3.67 -7.71
N PHE A 151 -5.68 -3.11 -8.13
CA PHE A 151 -4.62 -3.86 -8.77
C PHE A 151 -3.61 -4.40 -7.75
N GLU A 152 -3.08 -5.57 -8.05
CA GLU A 152 -2.03 -6.23 -7.31
C GLU A 152 -0.83 -6.44 -8.23
N THR A 153 0.35 -6.04 -7.76
CA THR A 153 1.63 -6.37 -8.37
C THR A 153 2.36 -7.35 -7.50
N THR A 154 2.70 -8.51 -8.07
CA THR A 154 3.44 -9.59 -7.42
C THR A 154 4.69 -9.94 -8.24
N PRO A 155 5.65 -10.73 -7.74
CA PRO A 155 6.78 -11.17 -8.56
C PRO A 155 6.39 -12.00 -9.78
N HIS A 156 5.19 -12.60 -9.77
CA HIS A 156 4.71 -13.45 -10.85
C HIS A 156 3.84 -12.69 -11.83
N GLU A 157 2.90 -11.91 -11.31
CA GLU A 157 1.81 -11.34 -12.09
C GLU A 157 1.34 -9.97 -11.56
N PHE A 158 0.83 -9.18 -12.49
CA PHE A 158 0.14 -7.92 -12.29
C PHE A 158 -1.30 -8.09 -12.77
N GLY A 159 -2.28 -7.62 -11.99
CA GLY A 159 -3.69 -7.72 -12.35
C GLY A 159 -4.61 -7.52 -11.18
N SER A 160 -5.80 -8.12 -11.22
CA SER A 160 -6.77 -7.99 -10.14
C SER A 160 -7.64 -9.23 -9.98
N PHE A 161 -7.87 -9.62 -8.72
CA PHE A 161 -8.91 -10.59 -8.35
C PHE A 161 -10.31 -9.98 -8.36
N ASP A 162 -10.44 -8.65 -8.48
CA ASP A 162 -11.74 -8.01 -8.49
C ASP A 162 -12.61 -8.53 -9.64
N PRO A 163 -13.94 -8.64 -9.42
CA PRO A 163 -14.89 -9.08 -10.44
C PRO A 163 -14.95 -8.17 -11.67
N PHE A 164 -14.49 -6.92 -11.56
CA PHE A 164 -14.45 -5.99 -12.67
C PHE A 164 -13.45 -6.44 -13.74
N LEU A 165 -12.27 -6.92 -13.34
CA LEU A 165 -11.20 -7.35 -14.24
C LEU A 165 -11.00 -8.87 -14.24
N SER A 166 -10.80 -9.48 -13.07
CA SER A 166 -10.59 -10.92 -12.88
C SER A 166 -9.53 -11.54 -13.80
N ALA A 167 -8.44 -10.81 -14.04
CA ALA A 167 -7.40 -11.18 -14.98
C ALA A 167 -6.03 -10.68 -14.52
N PHE A 168 -5.00 -11.41 -14.97
CA PHE A 168 -3.61 -11.16 -14.63
C PHE A 168 -2.72 -11.32 -15.87
N THR A 169 -1.60 -10.60 -15.88
CA THR A 169 -0.51 -10.72 -16.86
C THR A 169 0.81 -10.94 -16.13
N PRO A 170 1.80 -11.66 -16.68
CA PRO A 170 3.07 -11.83 -16.00
C PRO A 170 3.79 -10.48 -15.78
N THR A 171 4.23 -10.20 -14.55
CA THR A 171 4.87 -8.92 -14.17
C THR A 171 6.09 -8.60 -15.04
N LYS A 172 6.86 -9.63 -15.42
CA LYS A 172 8.02 -9.51 -16.33
C LYS A 172 7.67 -8.82 -17.65
N TYR A 173 6.43 -8.97 -18.13
CA TYR A 173 5.96 -8.45 -19.41
C TYR A 173 5.02 -7.25 -19.27
N LEU A 174 4.95 -6.62 -18.10
CA LEU A 174 4.02 -5.54 -17.78
C LEU A 174 4.06 -4.34 -18.74
N GLY A 175 5.18 -4.10 -19.42
CA GLY A 175 5.31 -3.04 -20.42
C GLY A 175 4.71 -3.38 -21.80
N THR A 176 4.15 -4.58 -21.98
CA THR A 176 3.63 -5.08 -23.26
C THR A 176 2.21 -4.56 -23.49
N TYR A 177 1.95 -3.99 -24.67
CA TYR A 177 0.58 -3.65 -25.08
C TYR A 177 -0.14 -4.92 -25.53
N LEU A 178 -1.28 -5.22 -24.93
CA LEU A 178 -2.13 -6.34 -25.36
C LEU A 178 -3.45 -5.81 -25.94
N ASP A 179 -4.08 -6.60 -26.80
CA ASP A 179 -5.45 -6.42 -27.26
C ASP A 179 -6.15 -7.78 -27.28
N ALA A 180 -7.18 -7.95 -26.44
CA ALA A 180 -7.84 -9.24 -26.20
C ALA A 180 -6.84 -10.37 -25.88
N GLY A 181 -5.83 -10.07 -25.06
CA GLY A 181 -4.77 -11.00 -24.66
C GLY A 181 -3.68 -11.27 -25.71
N GLN A 182 -3.75 -10.64 -26.89
CA GLN A 182 -2.74 -10.77 -27.93
C GLN A 182 -1.74 -9.61 -27.92
N PRO A 183 -0.43 -9.87 -28.01
CA PRO A 183 0.58 -8.82 -27.96
C PRO A 183 0.58 -7.97 -29.23
N THR A 184 0.64 -6.64 -29.05
CA THR A 184 0.62 -5.65 -30.12
C THR A 184 1.81 -4.71 -30.00
N LEU A 185 2.25 -4.15 -31.13
CA LEU A 185 3.28 -3.12 -31.18
C LEU A 185 2.70 -1.84 -31.78
N PRO A 186 2.16 -0.92 -30.95
CA PRO A 186 1.56 0.30 -31.45
C PRO A 186 2.55 1.14 -32.26
N SER A 187 2.09 1.76 -33.36
CA SER A 187 2.98 2.51 -34.26
C SER A 187 3.71 3.67 -33.58
N PHE A 188 3.14 4.26 -32.53
CA PHE A 188 3.82 5.32 -31.76
C PHE A 188 5.01 4.79 -30.95
N VAL A 189 4.94 3.54 -30.46
CA VAL A 189 6.06 2.87 -29.78
C VAL A 189 7.18 2.61 -30.78
N GLN A 190 6.86 2.04 -31.95
CA GLN A 190 7.84 1.81 -33.02
C GLN A 190 8.51 3.10 -33.49
N LYS A 191 7.77 4.22 -33.55
CA LYS A 191 8.32 5.54 -33.90
C LYS A 191 9.29 6.07 -32.84
N ARG A 192 9.02 5.84 -31.55
CA ARG A 192 9.89 6.29 -30.44
C ARG A 192 11.10 5.38 -30.26
N ASN A 193 10.93 4.07 -30.45
CA ASN A 193 11.96 3.07 -30.34
C ASN A 193 12.04 2.23 -31.63
N PRO A 194 12.76 2.71 -32.67
CA PRO A 194 12.93 1.98 -33.93
C PRO A 194 13.62 0.63 -33.79
N LEU A 195 14.33 0.40 -32.67
CA LEU A 195 15.06 -0.83 -32.37
C LEU A 195 14.19 -1.90 -31.69
N ALA A 196 12.91 -1.62 -31.40
CA ALA A 196 12.00 -2.61 -30.84
C ALA A 196 11.87 -3.82 -31.77
N GLN A 197 12.30 -4.99 -31.30
CA GLN A 197 12.37 -6.23 -32.10
C GLN A 197 11.08 -7.05 -32.09
N GLY A 198 10.05 -6.59 -31.39
CA GLY A 198 8.78 -7.29 -31.26
C GLY A 198 7.84 -6.59 -30.26
N PRO A 199 6.63 -7.14 -30.07
CA PRO A 199 5.62 -6.51 -29.21
C PRO A 199 5.90 -6.70 -27.71
N CYS A 200 6.69 -7.70 -27.32
CA CYS A 200 6.97 -8.01 -25.92
C CYS A 200 7.99 -7.03 -25.33
N ALA A 201 7.62 -6.36 -24.23
CA ALA A 201 8.52 -5.51 -23.46
C ALA A 201 8.86 -6.15 -22.11
N VAL A 202 10.11 -6.00 -21.68
CA VAL A 202 10.60 -6.45 -20.36
C VAL A 202 11.31 -5.31 -19.65
N GLY A 203 11.42 -5.40 -18.31
CA GLY A 203 12.12 -4.39 -17.50
C GLY A 203 11.30 -3.14 -17.20
N PHE A 204 10.03 -3.11 -17.60
CA PHE A 204 9.08 -2.06 -17.20
C PHE A 204 8.75 -2.14 -15.70
N ASP A 205 8.84 -3.33 -15.13
CA ASP A 205 8.56 -3.66 -13.73
C ASP A 205 9.70 -3.30 -12.78
N GLN A 206 10.38 -2.18 -13.01
CA GLN A 206 11.39 -1.71 -12.07
C GLN A 206 10.76 -1.54 -10.68
N ALA A 207 11.37 -2.13 -9.65
CA ALA A 207 10.80 -2.19 -8.31
C ALA A 207 10.51 -0.79 -7.75
N GLY A 208 11.41 0.17 -8.01
CA GLY A 208 11.22 1.58 -7.69
C GLY A 208 9.98 2.21 -8.34
N PHE A 209 9.68 1.85 -9.59
CA PHE A 209 8.50 2.34 -10.31
C PHE A 209 7.20 1.74 -9.78
N ILE A 210 7.21 0.46 -9.37
CA ILE A 210 6.05 -0.20 -8.76
C ILE A 210 5.71 0.43 -7.40
N ILE A 211 6.69 0.59 -6.49
CA ILE A 211 6.44 1.25 -5.20
C ILE A 211 6.09 2.74 -5.37
N GLY A 212 6.68 3.40 -6.37
CA GLY A 212 6.37 4.79 -6.69
C GLY A 212 4.96 4.99 -7.25
N THR A 213 4.49 4.04 -8.06
CA THR A 213 3.10 4.00 -8.55
C THR A 213 2.11 3.85 -7.41
N SER A 214 2.37 2.87 -6.52
CA SER A 214 1.56 2.61 -5.33
C SER A 214 1.49 3.78 -4.35
N ALA A 215 2.39 4.77 -4.48
CA ALA A 215 2.49 5.95 -3.63
C ALA A 215 2.41 7.28 -4.43
N SER A 216 1.72 7.28 -5.58
CA SER A 216 1.66 8.42 -6.49
C SER A 216 0.44 9.31 -6.24
N LEU A 217 0.53 10.21 -5.25
CA LEU A 217 -0.56 11.13 -4.87
C LEU A 217 -0.63 12.43 -5.73
N PHE A 218 -0.05 12.46 -6.94
CA PHE A 218 0.00 13.69 -7.73
C PHE A 218 -1.38 14.12 -8.26
N ASN A 219 -2.24 13.19 -8.65
CA ASN A 219 -3.64 13.46 -9.01
C ASN A 219 -4.40 14.11 -7.86
N ALA A 220 -4.24 13.61 -6.63
CA ALA A 220 -4.80 14.21 -5.42
C ALA A 220 -4.34 15.67 -5.23
N LEU A 221 -3.08 15.97 -5.57
CA LEU A 221 -2.52 17.32 -5.51
C LEU A 221 -3.06 18.24 -6.62
N VAL A 222 -3.31 17.70 -7.81
CA VAL A 222 -3.86 18.42 -8.96
C VAL A 222 -5.35 18.72 -8.76
N ASP A 223 -6.14 17.73 -8.35
CA ASP A 223 -7.60 17.83 -8.18
C ASP A 223 -8.01 18.83 -7.10
N LYS A 224 -7.31 18.84 -5.96
CA LYS A 224 -7.56 19.82 -4.89
C LYS A 224 -7.03 21.22 -5.25
N GLY A 225 -6.25 21.34 -6.32
CA GLY A 225 -5.55 22.54 -6.73
C GLY A 225 -4.41 22.91 -5.77
N MET A 226 -3.24 23.27 -6.31
CA MET A 226 -2.05 23.61 -5.51
C MET A 226 -2.35 24.62 -4.38
N GLY A 227 -3.29 25.56 -4.60
CA GLY A 227 -3.69 26.60 -3.65
C GLY A 227 -4.27 26.10 -2.31
N SER A 228 -4.99 24.98 -2.30
CA SER A 228 -5.58 24.42 -1.06
C SER A 228 -4.59 23.55 -0.27
N ILE A 229 -3.47 23.18 -0.89
CA ILE A 229 -2.46 22.27 -0.34
C ILE A 229 -1.13 22.99 -0.02
N VAL A 230 -0.95 24.26 -0.42
CA VAL A 230 0.24 25.07 -0.08
C VAL A 230 0.54 25.08 1.42
N GLY A 231 -0.48 24.95 2.28
CA GLY A 231 -0.31 24.88 3.74
C GLY A 231 0.18 23.52 4.27
N LEU A 232 0.13 22.46 3.47
CA LEU A 232 0.54 21.10 3.84
C LEU A 232 1.91 20.72 3.24
N LEU A 233 2.29 21.35 2.12
CA LEU A 233 3.56 21.09 1.44
C LEU A 233 4.67 22.03 1.90
N SER A 234 5.87 21.50 2.03
CA SER A 234 7.08 22.27 2.26
C SER A 234 7.47 23.09 1.01
N ARG A 235 8.28 24.14 1.18
CA ARG A 235 8.82 24.93 0.06
C ARG A 235 9.60 24.07 -0.96
N PRO A 236 10.47 23.14 -0.53
CA PRO A 236 11.10 22.15 -1.42
C PRO A 236 10.11 21.37 -2.29
N GLN A 237 9.05 20.84 -1.69
CA GLN A 237 8.02 20.06 -2.38
C GLN A 237 7.32 20.87 -3.48
N ILE A 238 6.92 22.10 -3.17
CA ILE A 238 6.31 23.01 -4.14
C ILE A 238 7.28 23.33 -5.28
N GLY A 239 8.56 23.54 -4.97
CA GLY A 239 9.61 23.78 -5.96
C GLY A 239 9.78 22.60 -6.92
N PHE A 240 9.83 21.39 -6.38
CA PHE A 240 9.94 20.16 -7.15
C PHE A 240 8.75 19.92 -8.07
N ILE A 241 7.52 20.04 -7.56
CA ILE A 241 6.29 19.91 -8.36
C ILE A 241 6.31 20.91 -9.53
N LYS A 242 6.71 22.16 -9.28
CA LYS A 242 6.84 23.17 -10.35
C LYS A 242 7.93 22.81 -11.36
N LEU A 243 9.04 22.23 -10.93
CA LEU A 243 10.10 21.76 -11.83
C LEU A 243 9.59 20.61 -12.71
N LEU A 244 8.91 19.63 -12.14
CA LEU A 244 8.30 18.52 -12.87
C LEU A 244 7.28 19.03 -13.89
N ALA A 245 6.37 19.90 -13.47
CA ALA A 245 5.40 20.55 -14.34
C ALA A 245 6.08 21.20 -15.56
N ARG A 246 7.14 21.99 -15.36
CA ARG A 246 7.87 22.65 -16.45
C ARG A 246 8.60 21.68 -17.38
N ARG A 247 9.09 20.54 -16.86
CA ARG A 247 9.89 19.57 -17.64
C ARG A 247 9.03 18.56 -18.38
N LEU A 248 7.88 18.21 -17.84
CA LEU A 248 7.05 17.10 -18.32
C LEU A 248 5.76 17.57 -18.98
N ALA A 249 5.12 18.62 -18.47
CA ALA A 249 3.87 19.09 -19.02
C ALA A 249 4.15 20.04 -20.21
N ALA A 250 3.57 19.71 -21.37
CA ALA A 250 3.60 20.59 -22.53
C ALA A 250 2.65 21.80 -22.40
N LYS A 251 1.75 21.76 -21.41
CA LYS A 251 0.72 22.76 -21.11
C LYS A 251 0.71 23.04 -19.60
N THR A 252 -0.06 24.05 -19.20
CA THR A 252 -0.31 24.34 -17.77
C THR A 252 -1.22 23.30 -17.08
N ASP A 253 -1.90 22.45 -17.85
CA ASP A 253 -2.70 21.34 -17.35
C ASP A 253 -1.79 20.15 -17.00
N LEU A 254 -1.85 19.71 -15.74
CA LEU A 254 -1.04 18.62 -15.20
C LEU A 254 -1.76 17.27 -15.22
N SER A 255 -3.05 17.22 -15.56
CA SER A 255 -3.85 15.99 -15.57
C SER A 255 -3.39 14.92 -16.57
N ASP A 256 -2.51 15.30 -17.50
CA ASP A 256 -1.90 14.37 -18.45
C ASP A 256 -0.62 13.72 -17.92
N VAL A 257 -0.10 14.14 -16.75
CA VAL A 257 1.21 13.69 -16.21
C VAL A 257 1.20 13.42 -14.70
N ASP A 258 0.03 13.48 -14.05
CA ASP A 258 -0.16 13.32 -12.60
C ASP A 258 -0.46 11.88 -12.16
N THR A 259 -0.43 10.92 -13.09
CA THR A 259 -0.59 9.49 -12.83
C THR A 259 0.54 8.68 -13.45
N ALA A 260 0.77 7.46 -12.95
CA ALA A 260 1.72 6.55 -13.53
C ALA A 260 1.14 5.89 -14.80
N HIS A 261 1.82 6.01 -15.93
CA HIS A 261 1.31 5.46 -17.19
C HIS A 261 1.82 4.05 -17.46
N TYR A 262 0.90 3.07 -17.45
CA TYR A 262 1.18 1.69 -17.78
C TYR A 262 0.58 1.38 -19.16
N PRO A 263 1.29 0.71 -20.08
CA PRO A 263 0.65 0.02 -21.21
C PRO A 263 -0.46 -0.86 -20.66
N ASN A 264 -1.67 -0.82 -21.22
CA ASN A 264 -2.78 -1.61 -20.68
C ASN A 264 -2.68 -3.07 -21.19
N PRO A 265 -2.35 -4.06 -20.34
CA PRO A 265 -2.37 -5.46 -20.76
C PRO A 265 -3.80 -6.04 -20.80
N PHE A 266 -4.81 -5.28 -20.36
CA PHE A 266 -6.19 -5.73 -20.23
C PHE A 266 -7.13 -5.05 -21.23
N LYS A 267 -6.60 -4.41 -22.28
CA LYS A 267 -7.42 -3.91 -23.37
C LYS A 267 -8.16 -5.08 -24.03
N GLY A 268 -9.47 -4.95 -24.21
CA GLY A 268 -10.35 -5.99 -24.74
C GLY A 268 -10.65 -7.12 -23.74
N VAL A 269 -10.20 -7.01 -22.49
CA VAL A 269 -10.51 -7.95 -21.40
C VAL A 269 -11.58 -7.35 -20.49
N ASN A 270 -12.54 -8.18 -20.05
CA ASN A 270 -13.57 -7.81 -19.09
C ASN A 270 -13.78 -8.95 -18.10
N GLY A 271 -13.87 -8.60 -16.82
CA GLY A 271 -14.39 -9.50 -15.79
C GLY A 271 -15.93 -9.52 -15.79
N PRO A 272 -16.54 -10.39 -14.98
CA PRO A 272 -17.99 -10.54 -14.89
C PRO A 272 -18.76 -9.27 -14.49
N ALA A 273 -18.13 -8.33 -13.77
CA ALA A 273 -18.73 -7.05 -13.40
C ALA A 273 -18.39 -5.89 -14.37
N GLY A 274 -17.62 -6.16 -15.43
CA GLY A 274 -17.21 -5.19 -16.43
C GLY A 274 -16.00 -4.35 -16.00
N PHE A 275 -15.02 -4.21 -16.89
CA PHE A 275 -13.80 -3.44 -16.64
C PHE A 275 -13.89 -2.08 -17.34
N ASP A 276 -13.86 -1.00 -16.56
CA ASP A 276 -14.02 0.38 -17.04
C ASP A 276 -12.87 0.86 -17.95
N GLN A 277 -11.71 0.19 -17.92
CA GLN A 277 -10.57 0.50 -18.79
C GLN A 277 -10.40 -0.47 -19.97
N THR A 278 -11.38 -1.34 -20.25
CA THR A 278 -11.29 -2.35 -21.31
C THR A 278 -10.97 -1.78 -22.70
N ASN A 279 -11.40 -0.54 -22.99
CA ASN A 279 -11.17 0.10 -24.29
C ASN A 279 -9.91 0.98 -24.32
N SER A 280 -9.24 1.18 -23.18
CA SER A 280 -8.07 2.04 -23.09
C SER A 280 -6.79 1.31 -23.51
N ILE A 281 -5.89 2.01 -24.20
CA ILE A 281 -4.54 1.51 -24.50
C ILE A 281 -3.57 1.68 -23.32
N ARG A 282 -3.94 2.47 -22.31
CA ARG A 282 -3.12 2.79 -21.13
C ARG A 282 -3.93 2.67 -19.85
N LEU A 283 -3.27 2.29 -18.76
CA LEU A 283 -3.79 2.46 -17.41
C LEU A 283 -3.11 3.69 -16.80
N GLU A 284 -3.91 4.58 -16.24
CA GLU A 284 -3.48 5.72 -15.44
C GLU A 284 -3.51 5.29 -13.97
N MET A 285 -2.37 4.82 -13.47
CA MET A 285 -2.25 4.20 -12.15
C MET A 285 -1.99 5.25 -11.08
N VAL A 286 -2.60 5.06 -9.91
CA VAL A 286 -2.53 5.99 -8.77
C VAL A 286 -2.27 5.24 -7.46
N ASP A 287 -2.11 5.97 -6.36
CA ASP A 287 -1.83 5.38 -5.04
C ASP A 287 -2.93 4.37 -4.64
N GLY A 288 -2.51 3.26 -4.04
CA GLY A 288 -3.41 2.15 -3.69
C GLY A 288 -4.38 2.44 -2.54
N GLY A 289 -4.19 3.52 -1.79
CA GLY A 289 -5.09 3.96 -0.71
C GLY A 289 -6.15 4.96 -1.16
N GLU A 290 -6.17 5.38 -2.43
CA GLU A 290 -7.01 6.49 -2.88
C GLU A 290 -8.50 6.19 -2.95
N ASN A 291 -8.88 4.91 -2.96
CA ASN A 291 -10.26 4.48 -2.82
C ASN A 291 -10.72 4.39 -1.34
N GLY A 292 -9.87 4.79 -0.39
CA GLY A 292 -10.12 4.79 1.04
C GLY A 292 -9.76 3.49 1.77
N GLU A 293 -9.34 2.45 1.04
CA GLU A 293 -8.86 1.19 1.61
C GLU A 293 -7.40 1.28 2.02
N ASN A 294 -7.09 2.23 2.92
CA ASN A 294 -5.71 2.59 3.27
C ASN A 294 -4.93 1.47 4.00
N VAL A 295 -5.60 0.38 4.35
CA VAL A 295 -5.00 -0.90 4.74
C VAL A 295 -5.33 -1.93 3.66
N PRO A 296 -4.35 -2.48 2.92
CA PRO A 296 -4.56 -3.26 1.69
C PRO A 296 -5.06 -4.68 1.95
N LEU A 297 -6.28 -4.80 2.46
CA LEU A 297 -6.89 -6.07 2.88
C LEU A 297 -7.46 -6.86 1.72
N ASN A 298 -7.99 -6.22 0.67
CA ASN A 298 -8.62 -6.90 -0.46
C ASN A 298 -7.76 -7.99 -1.07
N ALA A 299 -6.46 -7.72 -1.24
CA ALA A 299 -5.53 -8.73 -1.74
C ALA A 299 -5.44 -9.97 -0.84
N LEU A 300 -5.71 -9.87 0.47
CA LEU A 300 -5.73 -11.03 1.36
C LEU A 300 -7.10 -11.74 1.40
N LEU A 301 -8.15 -11.14 0.84
CA LEU A 301 -9.52 -11.70 0.84
C LEU A 301 -9.81 -12.61 -0.36
N ALA A 302 -8.93 -12.64 -1.36
CA ALA A 302 -9.07 -13.52 -2.51
C ALA A 302 -9.21 -14.99 -2.05
N PRO A 303 -10.32 -15.69 -2.39
CA PRO A 303 -10.58 -17.05 -1.90
C PRO A 303 -9.45 -18.05 -2.21
N ALA A 304 -8.78 -17.87 -3.35
CA ALA A 304 -7.64 -18.69 -3.78
C ALA A 304 -6.46 -18.67 -2.80
N ARG A 305 -6.33 -17.63 -1.96
CA ARG A 305 -5.24 -17.51 -0.97
C ARG A 305 -5.52 -18.21 0.35
N ALA A 306 -6.79 -18.58 0.60
CA ALA A 306 -7.23 -19.29 1.81
C ALA A 306 -6.65 -18.71 3.11
N VAL A 307 -6.64 -17.38 3.25
CA VAL A 307 -6.07 -16.70 4.42
C VAL A 307 -6.96 -16.90 5.63
N ASP A 308 -6.35 -17.40 6.71
CA ASP A 308 -7.00 -17.69 8.00
C ASP A 308 -7.01 -16.50 8.95
N ILE A 309 -5.88 -15.79 9.00
CA ILE A 309 -5.67 -14.66 9.90
C ILE A 309 -4.94 -13.56 9.16
N ILE A 310 -5.30 -12.32 9.43
CA ILE A 310 -4.64 -11.13 8.93
C ILE A 310 -4.20 -10.27 10.12
N LEU A 311 -2.91 -9.92 10.15
CA LEU A 311 -2.39 -8.88 11.03
C LEU A 311 -2.46 -7.55 10.27
N ALA A 312 -3.45 -6.72 10.60
CA ALA A 312 -3.76 -5.49 9.88
C ALA A 312 -3.15 -4.28 10.59
N ALA A 313 -1.93 -3.90 10.19
CA ALA A 313 -1.26 -2.70 10.68
C ALA A 313 -1.85 -1.44 10.01
N ASP A 314 -2.32 -0.50 10.81
CA ASP A 314 -2.94 0.73 10.33
C ASP A 314 -2.16 1.96 10.80
N ALA A 315 -1.58 2.69 9.86
CA ALA A 315 -0.85 3.95 10.10
C ALA A 315 -1.56 5.16 9.46
N SER A 316 -2.88 5.05 9.24
CA SER A 316 -3.69 6.10 8.64
C SER A 316 -3.72 7.36 9.51
N ALA A 317 -3.77 8.52 8.85
CA ALA A 317 -3.73 9.83 9.48
C ALA A 317 -5.13 10.46 9.59
N ASP A 318 -6.10 9.71 10.14
CA ASP A 318 -7.52 10.01 10.02
C ASP A 318 -8.03 11.10 10.98
N THR A 319 -7.51 11.13 12.20
CA THR A 319 -8.01 12.06 13.21
C THR A 319 -7.57 13.49 12.97
N GLN A 320 -8.41 14.45 13.37
CA GLN A 320 -8.09 15.87 13.33
C GLN A 320 -7.89 16.43 14.75
N ALA A 321 -6.99 17.42 14.88
CA ALA A 321 -6.63 18.00 16.18
C ALA A 321 -7.81 18.56 16.98
N ARG A 322 -8.85 19.06 16.29
CA ARG A 322 -10.02 19.68 16.93
C ARG A 322 -11.11 18.68 17.31
N THR A 323 -11.10 17.47 16.76
CA THR A 323 -12.23 16.53 16.87
C THR A 323 -11.85 15.21 17.54
N SER A 324 -10.55 14.94 17.72
CA SER A 324 -10.07 13.74 18.40
C SER A 324 -9.47 14.07 19.75
N LYS A 325 -9.85 13.28 20.76
CA LYS A 325 -9.27 13.33 22.12
C LYS A 325 -7.77 12.96 22.16
N PHE A 326 -7.25 12.37 21.08
CA PHE A 326 -5.84 11.96 20.95
C PHE A 326 -5.02 12.88 20.05
N GLY A 327 -5.61 13.94 19.50
CA GLY A 327 -4.97 14.84 18.54
C GLY A 327 -5.07 14.37 17.08
N ALA A 328 -4.30 14.99 16.19
CA ALA A 328 -4.33 14.71 14.75
C ALA A 328 -3.50 13.48 14.36
N TYR A 329 -3.80 12.94 13.17
CA TYR A 329 -3.00 11.95 12.45
C TYR A 329 -2.92 10.56 13.11
N TRP A 330 -3.97 10.14 13.80
CA TRP A 330 -4.13 8.77 14.29
C TRP A 330 -5.19 8.01 13.49
N PRO A 331 -5.10 6.68 13.38
CA PRO A 331 -6.13 5.86 12.76
C PRO A 331 -7.44 5.89 13.54
N ASN A 332 -8.57 5.85 12.85
CA ASN A 332 -9.89 5.76 13.48
C ASN A 332 -10.75 4.59 12.98
N GLY A 333 -10.13 3.61 12.31
CA GLY A 333 -10.81 2.44 11.75
C GLY A 333 -11.44 2.67 10.38
N THR A 334 -11.33 3.87 9.81
CA THR A 334 -11.91 4.20 8.49
C THR A 334 -11.48 3.19 7.42
N ALA A 335 -10.22 2.75 7.39
CA ALA A 335 -9.75 1.77 6.40
C ALA A 335 -10.49 0.42 6.45
N LEU A 336 -10.76 -0.10 7.66
CA LEU A 336 -11.50 -1.37 7.84
C LEU A 336 -12.98 -1.20 7.52
N ILE A 337 -13.57 -0.06 7.89
CA ILE A 337 -14.94 0.29 7.53
C ILE A 337 -15.09 0.35 6.00
N THR A 338 -14.14 0.98 5.31
CA THR A 338 -14.16 1.12 3.86
C THR A 338 -14.05 -0.25 3.18
N THR A 339 -13.15 -1.12 3.65
CA THR A 339 -13.05 -2.51 3.16
C THR A 339 -14.36 -3.27 3.38
N PHE A 340 -14.94 -3.17 4.58
CA PHE A 340 -16.23 -3.80 4.90
C PHE A 340 -17.35 -3.30 3.98
N LYS A 341 -17.44 -1.99 3.74
CA LYS A 341 -18.42 -1.40 2.81
C LYS A 341 -18.22 -1.89 1.38
N ARG A 342 -16.97 -1.94 0.90
CA ARG A 342 -16.67 -2.41 -0.45
C ARG A 342 -17.12 -3.86 -0.63
N VAL A 343 -16.74 -4.74 0.28
CA VAL A 343 -17.08 -6.17 0.20
C VAL A 343 -18.59 -6.40 0.24
N ASN A 344 -19.34 -5.64 1.04
CA ASN A 344 -20.78 -5.88 1.23
C ASN A 344 -21.70 -5.11 0.28
N SER A 345 -21.27 -3.95 -0.23
CA SER A 345 -22.14 -3.03 -0.98
C SER A 345 -21.66 -2.75 -2.41
N VAL A 346 -20.41 -3.07 -2.74
CA VAL A 346 -19.81 -2.74 -4.05
C VAL A 346 -19.49 -4.01 -4.84
N LEU A 347 -18.84 -4.99 -4.20
CA LEU A 347 -18.53 -6.25 -4.84
C LEU A 347 -19.79 -7.12 -4.98
N PRO A 348 -19.98 -7.83 -6.11
CA PRO A 348 -21.01 -8.84 -6.22
C PRO A 348 -20.88 -9.89 -5.11
N LYS A 349 -22.03 -10.37 -4.61
CA LYS A 349 -22.08 -11.35 -3.51
C LYS A 349 -21.24 -12.58 -3.82
N GLY A 350 -20.42 -12.99 -2.84
CA GLY A 350 -19.62 -14.21 -2.90
C GLY A 350 -18.20 -14.06 -3.47
N PHE A 351 -17.83 -12.89 -4.01
CA PHE A 351 -16.46 -12.65 -4.50
C PHE A 351 -15.43 -12.50 -3.39
N ALA A 352 -15.81 -11.83 -2.30
CA ALA A 352 -15.00 -11.69 -1.10
C ALA A 352 -15.89 -11.80 0.14
N ARG A 353 -15.28 -12.12 1.28
CA ARG A 353 -15.96 -12.17 2.58
C ARG A 353 -15.11 -11.47 3.62
N PHE A 354 -15.74 -10.62 4.43
CA PHE A 354 -15.09 -9.81 5.45
C PHE A 354 -15.91 -9.85 6.74
N PRO A 355 -15.29 -9.89 7.94
CA PRO A 355 -16.06 -9.91 9.17
C PRO A 355 -16.82 -8.60 9.42
N PRO A 356 -17.91 -8.62 10.21
CA PRO A 356 -18.53 -7.41 10.73
C PRO A 356 -17.53 -6.55 11.52
N VAL A 357 -17.67 -5.24 11.35
CA VAL A 357 -16.91 -4.20 12.07
C VAL A 357 -17.85 -3.03 12.40
N PRO A 358 -17.58 -2.24 13.47
CA PRO A 358 -18.36 -1.03 13.72
C PRO A 358 -18.25 -0.07 12.53
N THR A 359 -19.37 0.48 12.05
CA THR A 359 -19.39 1.29 10.83
C THR A 359 -19.23 2.80 11.05
N ASP A 360 -19.17 3.25 12.31
CA ASP A 360 -18.95 4.65 12.68
C ASP A 360 -17.55 4.82 13.32
N PRO A 361 -16.62 5.58 12.71
CA PRO A 361 -15.31 5.87 13.29
C PRO A 361 -15.36 6.47 14.71
N LYS A 362 -16.45 7.14 15.10
CA LYS A 362 -16.60 7.64 16.48
C LYS A 362 -16.65 6.50 17.49
N GLU A 363 -17.33 5.40 17.16
CA GLU A 363 -17.40 4.22 18.01
C GLU A 363 -16.02 3.62 18.23
N TRP A 364 -15.17 3.58 17.20
CA TRP A 364 -13.78 3.10 17.31
C TRP A 364 -12.97 3.92 18.31
N ILE A 365 -13.14 5.24 18.31
CA ILE A 365 -12.46 6.16 19.24
C ILE A 365 -13.03 6.00 20.67
N GLU A 366 -14.35 5.88 20.81
CA GLU A 366 -15.04 5.76 22.10
C GLU A 366 -14.77 4.43 22.79
N LYS A 367 -14.87 3.32 22.05
CA LYS A 367 -14.59 1.96 22.52
C LYS A 367 -13.09 1.65 22.58
N GLY A 368 -12.25 2.53 22.04
CA GLY A 368 -10.79 2.46 22.10
C GLY A 368 -10.16 1.45 21.14
N TYR A 369 -10.85 1.04 20.08
CA TYR A 369 -10.29 0.16 19.04
C TYR A 369 -9.14 0.85 18.28
N SER A 370 -9.09 2.18 18.27
CA SER A 370 -7.99 2.98 17.70
C SER A 370 -6.73 3.05 18.55
N THR A 371 -6.75 2.54 19.78
CA THR A 371 -5.62 2.70 20.73
C THR A 371 -5.07 1.37 21.26
N ARG A 372 -5.62 0.25 20.79
CA ARG A 372 -5.16 -1.10 21.19
C ARG A 372 -5.48 -2.11 20.09
N PRO A 373 -4.81 -3.27 20.10
CA PRO A 373 -5.18 -4.37 19.23
C PRO A 373 -6.64 -4.78 19.44
N THR A 374 -7.32 -5.17 18.35
CA THR A 374 -8.71 -5.63 18.39
C THR A 374 -8.90 -6.78 17.41
N PHE A 375 -9.66 -7.81 17.79
CA PHE A 375 -9.97 -8.96 16.95
C PHE A 375 -11.35 -8.78 16.32
N PHE A 376 -11.43 -8.86 14.98
CA PHE A 376 -12.68 -8.86 14.23
C PHE A 376 -12.90 -10.22 13.57
N GLY A 377 -14.15 -10.68 13.55
CA GLY A 377 -14.49 -12.00 13.02
C GLY A 377 -14.16 -13.15 13.99
N CYS A 378 -14.22 -12.90 15.29
CA CYS A 378 -13.89 -13.89 16.31
C CYS A 378 -14.71 -15.17 16.21
N ASN A 379 -16.00 -15.04 15.91
CA ASN A 379 -16.87 -16.18 15.69
C ASN A 379 -16.85 -16.48 14.19
N ALA A 380 -16.37 -17.68 13.85
CA ALA A 380 -16.38 -18.18 12.48
C ALA A 380 -17.79 -18.69 12.15
N PRO A 381 -18.50 -18.11 11.17
CA PRO A 381 -19.83 -18.58 10.77
C PRO A 381 -19.81 -19.97 10.12
N GLU A 382 -18.66 -20.40 9.61
CA GLU A 382 -18.49 -21.70 8.95
C GLU A 382 -17.35 -22.49 9.58
N ARG A 383 -17.35 -23.82 9.40
CA ARG A 383 -16.24 -24.71 9.85
C ARG A 383 -15.28 -25.10 8.72
N THR A 384 -15.56 -24.69 7.50
CA THR A 384 -14.75 -24.99 6.31
C THR A 384 -13.89 -23.80 5.90
N GLY A 385 -12.81 -24.06 5.16
CA GLY A 385 -11.90 -23.00 4.69
C GLY A 385 -11.38 -22.13 5.83
N ASN A 386 -11.43 -20.80 5.66
CA ASN A 386 -11.04 -19.83 6.69
C ASN A 386 -12.15 -19.52 7.70
N GLY A 387 -13.22 -20.33 7.74
CA GLY A 387 -14.34 -20.15 8.65
C GLY A 387 -15.37 -19.11 8.22
N GLY A 388 -15.42 -18.80 6.91
CA GLY A 388 -16.28 -17.77 6.33
C GLY A 388 -15.47 -16.54 5.92
N TYR A 389 -14.64 -16.04 6.83
CA TYR A 389 -13.73 -14.91 6.59
C TYR A 389 -12.49 -15.04 7.50
N PRO A 390 -11.34 -14.44 7.14
CA PRO A 390 -10.18 -14.43 8.02
C PRO A 390 -10.50 -13.75 9.36
N LEU A 391 -9.85 -14.21 10.43
CA LEU A 391 -9.79 -13.45 11.68
C LEU A 391 -8.88 -12.24 11.44
N ILE A 392 -9.37 -11.03 11.72
CA ILE A 392 -8.55 -9.82 11.59
C ILE A 392 -8.04 -9.45 12.97
N VAL A 393 -6.73 -9.41 13.14
CA VAL A 393 -6.05 -8.77 14.27
C VAL A 393 -5.68 -7.37 13.81
N TYR A 394 -6.48 -6.39 14.18
CA TYR A 394 -6.25 -4.99 13.88
C TYR A 394 -5.19 -4.43 14.84
N LEU A 395 -4.17 -3.78 14.28
CA LEU A 395 -3.01 -3.22 14.97
C LEU A 395 -2.91 -1.73 14.61
N PRO A 396 -3.62 -0.84 15.32
CA PRO A 396 -3.55 0.59 15.05
C PRO A 396 -2.21 1.16 15.50
N ASN A 397 -1.66 2.08 14.72
CA ASN A 397 -0.71 3.04 15.24
C ASN A 397 -1.41 3.85 16.34
N SER A 398 -0.86 3.85 17.55
CA SER A 398 -1.51 4.42 18.72
C SER A 398 -0.59 5.33 19.51
N PRO A 399 -1.14 6.28 20.28
CA PRO A 399 -0.34 7.07 21.22
C PRO A 399 0.46 6.17 22.14
N LEU A 400 1.65 6.66 22.48
CA LEU A 400 2.51 6.06 23.48
C LEU A 400 1.84 6.04 24.86
N PRO A 401 2.11 5.03 25.70
CA PRO A 401 1.69 5.03 27.10
C PRO A 401 2.10 6.33 27.81
N GLU A 402 1.23 6.87 28.68
CA GLU A 402 1.36 8.18 29.35
C GLU A 402 2.65 8.34 30.21
N GLN A 403 3.41 7.27 30.39
CA GLN A 403 4.65 7.19 31.17
C GLN A 403 5.88 6.79 30.33
N SER A 404 5.72 6.58 29.03
CA SER A 404 6.82 6.19 28.16
C SER A 404 7.56 7.41 27.61
N THR A 405 8.87 7.29 27.53
CA THR A 405 9.73 8.26 26.85
C THR A 405 9.92 7.78 25.42
N GLY A 406 9.32 8.46 24.44
CA GLY A 406 9.43 8.09 23.04
C GLY A 406 8.98 9.20 22.11
N ILE A 407 9.19 8.98 20.80
CA ILE A 407 8.75 9.91 19.75
C ILE A 407 7.39 9.45 19.25
N PHE A 408 6.42 10.36 19.16
CA PHE A 408 5.13 10.03 18.58
C PHE A 408 5.25 9.73 17.09
N THR A 409 4.47 8.75 16.65
CA THR A 409 4.48 8.20 15.30
C THR A 409 3.37 8.76 14.40
N ASN A 410 2.67 9.81 14.85
CA ASN A 410 1.55 10.44 14.15
C ASN A 410 2.00 11.67 13.33
N THR A 411 2.93 11.45 12.41
CA THR A 411 3.43 12.52 11.53
C THR A 411 2.53 12.71 10.31
N SER A 412 2.50 13.93 9.76
CA SER A 412 1.81 14.24 8.51
C SER A 412 2.31 13.35 7.36
N THR A 413 1.41 12.91 6.49
CA THR A 413 1.70 12.20 5.23
C THR A 413 2.73 12.92 4.36
N PHE A 414 2.81 14.26 4.43
CA PHE A 414 3.74 15.05 3.62
C PHE A 414 5.10 15.29 4.29
N LYS A 415 5.37 14.73 5.48
CA LYS A 415 6.73 14.73 6.07
C LYS A 415 7.54 13.61 5.43
N LEU A 416 8.56 13.96 4.66
CA LEU A 416 9.39 13.01 3.89
C LEU A 416 10.86 12.99 4.31
N GLN A 417 11.23 13.79 5.32
CA GLN A 417 12.59 13.86 5.85
C GLN A 417 12.54 13.60 7.36
N TYR A 418 13.43 12.72 7.83
CA TYR A 418 13.55 12.33 9.23
C TYR A 418 15.03 12.22 9.58
N SER A 419 15.44 12.83 10.68
CA SER A 419 16.78 12.58 11.22
C SER A 419 16.96 11.12 11.63
N GLU A 420 18.22 10.69 11.78
CA GLU A 420 18.55 9.34 12.24
C GLU A 420 17.97 9.04 13.64
N SER A 421 17.97 10.03 14.54
CA SER A 421 17.36 9.89 15.88
C SER A 421 15.84 9.80 15.81
N GLU A 422 15.19 10.59 14.95
CA GLU A 422 13.74 10.50 14.74
C GLU A 422 13.33 9.14 14.20
N SER A 423 13.99 8.65 13.14
CA SER A 423 13.67 7.35 12.52
C SER A 423 13.93 6.18 13.46
N THR A 424 15.02 6.23 14.24
CA THR A 424 15.30 5.22 15.29
C THR A 424 14.24 5.24 16.38
N GLY A 425 13.90 6.42 16.92
CA GLY A 425 12.88 6.55 17.95
C GLY A 425 11.47 6.17 17.44
N PHE A 426 11.19 6.41 16.17
CA PHE A 426 9.94 5.99 15.53
C PHE A 426 9.79 4.46 15.52
N LEU A 427 10.87 3.74 15.17
CA LEU A 427 10.90 2.29 15.15
C LEU A 427 10.75 1.70 16.56
N GLU A 428 11.40 2.30 17.56
CA GLU A 428 11.28 1.90 18.97
C GLU A 428 9.86 2.10 19.49
N SER A 429 9.26 3.28 19.25
CA SER A 429 7.87 3.57 19.61
C SER A 429 6.89 2.61 18.94
N SER A 430 7.04 2.38 17.63
CA SER A 430 6.16 1.48 16.86
C SER A 430 6.27 0.02 17.35
N THR A 431 7.48 -0.43 17.68
CA THR A 431 7.70 -1.74 18.29
C THR A 431 6.98 -1.84 19.63
N LEU A 432 7.17 -0.85 20.51
CA LEU A 432 6.57 -0.83 21.85
C LEU A 432 5.04 -0.91 21.81
N VAL A 433 4.38 -0.07 21.00
CA VAL A 433 2.90 -0.07 20.95
C VAL A 433 2.32 -1.37 20.36
N THR A 434 3.10 -2.06 19.54
CA THR A 434 2.67 -3.32 18.90
C THR A 434 2.93 -4.54 19.80
N THR A 435 4.07 -4.59 20.51
CA THR A 435 4.45 -5.75 21.32
C THR A 435 3.98 -5.67 22.76
N SER A 436 3.71 -4.46 23.26
CA SER A 436 3.33 -4.19 24.64
C SER A 436 2.13 -3.23 24.67
N PRO A 437 1.00 -3.62 24.04
CA PRO A 437 -0.15 -2.74 23.93
C PRO A 437 -0.74 -2.41 25.30
N MET A 438 -1.33 -1.22 25.39
CA MET A 438 -1.98 -0.77 26.61
C MET A 438 -3.44 -1.23 26.67
N MET A 439 -3.85 -1.74 27.82
CA MET A 439 -5.24 -2.03 28.14
C MET A 439 -5.57 -1.49 29.53
N ASN A 440 -6.64 -0.70 29.63
CA ASN A 440 -7.09 -0.10 30.89
C ASN A 440 -5.97 0.66 31.65
N GLY A 441 -5.12 1.38 30.92
CA GLY A 441 -4.06 2.21 31.49
C GLY A 441 -2.79 1.46 31.92
N LYS A 442 -2.65 0.16 31.62
CA LYS A 442 -1.43 -0.63 31.88
C LYS A 442 -1.04 -1.46 30.67
N ILE A 443 0.22 -1.89 30.60
CA ILE A 443 0.67 -2.87 29.61
C ILE A 443 -0.08 -4.17 29.85
N ASP A 444 -0.60 -4.77 28.77
CA ASP A 444 -1.27 -6.08 28.85
C ASP A 444 -0.28 -7.22 28.59
N ASP A 445 0.22 -7.83 29.68
CA ASP A 445 1.18 -8.94 29.63
C ASP A 445 0.61 -10.21 28.97
N GLU A 446 -0.72 -10.28 28.81
CA GLU A 446 -1.41 -11.41 28.17
C GLU A 446 -1.42 -11.31 26.63
N TRP A 447 -1.00 -10.17 26.07
CA TRP A 447 -1.04 -9.95 24.61
C TRP A 447 -0.36 -11.05 23.79
N PRO A 448 0.87 -11.51 24.10
CA PRO A 448 1.52 -12.59 23.33
C PRO A 448 0.72 -13.90 23.34
N THR A 449 0.11 -14.23 24.48
CA THR A 449 -0.77 -15.40 24.63
C THR A 449 -2.03 -15.23 23.78
N CYS A 450 -2.66 -14.06 23.84
CA CYS A 450 -3.89 -13.78 23.09
C CYS A 450 -3.68 -13.73 21.58
N LEU A 451 -2.55 -13.18 21.12
CA LEU A 451 -2.15 -13.26 19.72
C LEU A 451 -1.95 -14.72 19.27
N SER A 452 -1.32 -15.55 20.10
CA SER A 452 -1.16 -16.99 19.81
C SER A 452 -2.51 -17.70 19.69
N CYS A 453 -3.46 -17.40 20.59
CA CYS A 453 -4.82 -17.90 20.52
C CYS A 453 -5.52 -17.49 19.22
N ALA A 454 -5.38 -16.23 18.79
CA ALA A 454 -5.93 -15.75 17.52
C ALA A 454 -5.35 -16.51 16.32
N MET A 455 -4.03 -16.70 16.27
CA MET A 455 -3.33 -17.37 15.17
C MET A 455 -3.77 -18.83 14.97
N MET A 456 -4.16 -19.52 16.03
CA MET A 456 -4.57 -20.93 15.96
C MET A 456 -6.09 -21.12 15.80
N ASP A 457 -6.90 -20.08 15.98
CA ASP A 457 -8.35 -20.24 16.14
C ASP A 457 -9.06 -20.78 14.89
N ARG A 458 -8.63 -20.37 13.68
CA ARG A 458 -9.20 -20.92 12.44
C ARG A 458 -8.82 -22.38 12.21
N ALA A 459 -7.60 -22.77 12.56
CA ALA A 459 -7.20 -24.17 12.51
C ALA A 459 -8.04 -25.02 13.49
N ARG A 460 -8.26 -24.54 14.73
CA ARG A 460 -9.16 -25.16 15.71
C ARG A 460 -10.58 -25.31 15.15
N ASN A 461 -11.12 -24.25 14.56
CA ASN A 461 -12.48 -24.22 14.03
C ASN A 461 -12.72 -25.26 12.91
N ARG A 462 -11.69 -25.54 12.11
CA ARG A 462 -11.72 -26.54 11.02
C ARG A 462 -11.66 -28.00 11.47
N LEU A 463 -11.29 -28.30 12.72
CA LEU A 463 -11.17 -29.68 13.18
C LEU A 463 -12.53 -30.39 13.06
N LEU A 464 -12.54 -31.66 12.63
CA LEU A 464 -13.77 -32.44 12.48
C LEU A 464 -14.52 -32.60 13.81
N LYS A 465 -13.76 -32.94 14.86
CA LYS A 465 -14.27 -32.93 16.24
C LYS A 465 -14.34 -31.49 16.72
N GLN A 466 -15.48 -31.09 17.28
CA GLN A 466 -15.62 -29.76 17.86
C GLN A 466 -14.72 -29.67 19.09
N VAL A 467 -13.72 -28.80 19.01
CA VAL A 467 -12.83 -28.47 20.11
C VAL A 467 -13.15 -27.04 20.53
N SER A 468 -13.64 -26.86 21.76
CA SER A 468 -13.84 -25.53 22.34
C SER A 468 -12.50 -24.82 22.48
N ARG A 469 -12.53 -23.50 22.64
CA ARG A 469 -11.32 -22.78 23.03
C ARG A 469 -10.90 -23.26 24.42
N SER A 470 -9.61 -23.19 24.72
CA SER A 470 -9.17 -23.37 26.10
C SER A 470 -9.61 -22.17 26.94
N ASN A 471 -9.72 -22.32 28.26
CA ASN A 471 -10.09 -21.22 29.16
C ASN A 471 -9.18 -19.98 28.99
N VAL A 472 -7.90 -20.20 28.65
CA VAL A 472 -6.95 -19.11 28.36
C VAL A 472 -7.36 -18.36 27.08
N CYS A 473 -7.65 -19.09 26.00
CA CYS A 473 -8.08 -18.47 24.76
C CYS A 473 -9.48 -17.87 24.85
N GLU A 474 -10.40 -18.43 25.64
CA GLU A 474 -11.72 -17.82 25.88
C GLU A 474 -11.57 -16.42 26.49
N LYS A 475 -10.77 -16.27 27.56
CA LYS A 475 -10.46 -14.97 28.16
C LYS A 475 -9.80 -14.00 27.19
N CYS A 476 -8.91 -14.48 26.34
CA CYS A 476 -8.28 -13.66 25.32
C CYS A 476 -9.30 -13.12 24.30
N PHE A 477 -10.27 -13.93 23.91
CA PHE A 477 -11.33 -13.49 23.01
C PHE A 477 -12.33 -12.56 23.72
N GLU A 478 -12.68 -12.79 24.99
CA GLU A 478 -13.47 -11.82 25.78
C GLU A 478 -12.77 -10.45 25.87
N ARG A 479 -11.43 -10.47 25.95
CA ARG A 479 -10.61 -9.27 26.09
C ARG A 479 -10.49 -8.47 24.79
N TYR A 480 -10.19 -9.14 23.68
CA TYR A 480 -9.77 -8.49 22.43
C TYR A 480 -10.85 -8.47 21.35
N CYS A 481 -11.90 -9.27 21.49
CA CYS A 481 -12.89 -9.41 20.45
C CYS A 481 -13.84 -8.21 20.36
N TYR A 482 -14.09 -7.77 19.13
CA TYR A 482 -15.28 -7.00 18.82
C TYR A 482 -16.51 -7.91 18.84
N HIS A 483 -17.50 -7.55 19.66
CA HIS A 483 -18.81 -8.18 19.69
C HIS A 483 -19.83 -7.28 19.02
N ASP A 484 -20.42 -7.78 17.94
CA ASP A 484 -21.51 -7.11 17.25
C ASP A 484 -22.77 -7.14 18.15
N HIS A 485 -23.36 -5.97 18.39
CA HIS A 485 -24.55 -5.83 19.25
C HIS A 485 -25.76 -6.60 18.70
N ASP A 486 -25.82 -6.85 17.38
CA ASP A 486 -26.92 -7.60 16.78
C ASP A 486 -26.88 -9.10 17.13
N GLN A 487 -25.69 -9.70 17.39
CA GLN A 487 -25.57 -11.09 17.83
C GLN A 487 -25.87 -11.31 19.32
N GLU A 488 -25.83 -10.25 20.15
CA GLU A 488 -26.27 -10.33 21.55
C GLU A 488 -27.80 -10.43 21.64
N SER A 489 -28.53 -9.78 20.73
CA SER A 489 -29.99 -9.80 20.70
C SER A 489 -30.58 -11.18 20.37
N GLU A 490 -29.93 -11.94 19.48
CA GLU A 490 -30.33 -13.33 19.18
C GLU A 490 -30.05 -14.28 20.34
N LYS A 491 -28.92 -14.10 21.07
CA LYS A 491 -28.61 -14.94 22.25
C LYS A 491 -29.60 -14.73 23.39
N VAL A 492 -30.02 -13.49 23.67
CA VAL A 492 -31.01 -13.20 24.72
C VAL A 492 -32.42 -13.69 24.36
N SER A 493 -32.72 -13.84 23.07
CA SER A 493 -34.00 -14.42 22.62
C SER A 493 -34.05 -15.95 22.64
N SER A 494 -32.90 -16.61 22.85
CA SER A 494 -32.74 -18.08 22.78
C SER A 494 -32.35 -18.72 24.12
N SER A 495 -32.31 -17.94 25.21
CA SER A 495 -31.99 -18.38 26.58
C SER A 495 -33.22 -18.43 27.48
#